data_AF-A0A2T6BWB5-F1
#
_entry.id   AF-A0A2T6BWB5-F1
#
_cell.length_a   1.000
_cell.length_b   1.000
_cell.length_c   1.000
_cell.angle_alpha   90.00
_cell.angle_beta   90.00
_cell.angle_gamma   90.00
#
_symmetry.space_group_name_H-M   'P 1'
#
loop_
_entity.id
_entity.type
_entity.pdbx_description
1 polymer ?
#
loop_
_entity_poly.entity_id
_entity_poly.type
_entity_poly.pdbx_seq_one_letter_code
_entity_poly.pdbx_strand_id
1 'polypeptide(L)' 'MSDPNDKVEVEIEDGELEIEIGDLEIEISEDGIELEFD' A
#
# COMPACT_ATOMS: atom_id res chain seq x y z
N MET A 1 -15.50 -11.35 -14.41
CA MET A 1 -15.42 -9.89 -14.20
C MET A 1 -14.15 -9.70 -13.42
N SER A 2 -13.19 -8.90 -13.92
CA SER A 2 -12.00 -8.55 -13.13
C SER A 2 -12.41 -7.53 -12.09
N ASP A 3 -12.11 -7.80 -10.82
CA ASP A 3 -12.34 -6.82 -9.78
C ASP A 3 -11.40 -5.62 -10.04
N PRO A 4 -11.89 -4.37 -10.08
CA PRO A 4 -10.99 -3.22 -10.22
C PRO A 4 -10.01 -3.08 -9.05
N ASN A 5 -10.28 -3.74 -7.92
CA ASN A 5 -9.45 -3.78 -6.72
C ASN A 5 -8.51 -5.00 -6.68
N ASP A 6 -8.50 -5.89 -7.67
CA ASP A 6 -7.55 -7.03 -7.79
C ASP A 6 -6.08 -6.57 -7.85
N LYS A 7 -5.83 -5.26 -7.91
CA LYS A 7 -4.52 -4.63 -8.02
C LYS A 7 -4.22 -3.65 -6.89
N VAL A 8 -5.11 -3.56 -5.91
CA VAL A 8 -4.96 -2.63 -4.79
C VAL A 8 -5.23 -3.37 -3.51
N GLU A 9 -4.19 -3.62 -2.74
CA GLU A 9 -4.29 -4.13 -1.37
C GLU A 9 -4.04 -2.97 -0.40
N VAL A 10 -4.82 -2.93 0.69
CA VAL A 10 -4.73 -1.89 1.71
C VAL A 10 -4.83 -2.56 3.07
N GLU A 11 -3.78 -2.42 3.86
CA GLU A 11 -3.66 -3.02 5.19
C GLU A 11 -3.29 -1.96 6.23
N ILE A 12 -3.72 -2.19 7.48
CA ILE A 12 -3.35 -1.37 8.63
C ILE A 12 -2.82 -2.31 9.69
N GLU A 13 -1.52 -2.26 9.94
CA GLU A 13 -0.84 -3.05 10.96
C GLU A 13 -0.04 -2.12 11.87
N ASP A 14 -0.09 -2.38 13.19
CA ASP A 14 0.61 -1.61 14.24
C ASP A 14 0.52 -0.06 14.20
N GLY A 15 -0.49 0.50 13.51
CA GLY A 15 -0.70 1.95 13.38
C GLY A 15 -0.13 2.55 12.11
N GLU A 16 0.42 1.73 11.24
CA GLU A 16 0.99 2.05 9.94
C GLU A 16 -0.02 1.65 8.85
N LEU A 17 -0.07 2.42 7.76
CA LEU A 17 -0.94 2.16 6.62
C LEU A 17 -0.07 1.74 5.43
N GLU A 18 -0.35 0.55 4.93
CA GLU A 18 0.32 -0.04 3.78
C GLU A 18 -0.64 -0.08 2.60
N ILE A 19 -0.17 0.33 1.42
CA ILE A 19 -0.93 0.32 0.17
C ILE A 19 -0.06 -0.27 -0.93
N GLU A 20 -0.48 -1.41 -1.47
CA GLU A 20 0.14 -2.02 -2.65
C GLU A 20 -0.70 -1.70 -3.88
N ILE A 21 -0.09 -1.13 -4.93
CA ILE A 21 -0.74 -0.80 -6.20
C ILE A 21 0.10 -1.35 -7.36
N GLY A 22 -0.06 -2.64 -7.66
CA GLY A 22 0.75 -3.30 -8.67
C GLY A 22 2.20 -3.39 -8.23
N ASP A 23 3.10 -2.65 -8.90
CA ASP A 23 4.55 -2.65 -8.58
C ASP A 23 4.95 -1.45 -7.67
N LEU A 24 3.97 -0.73 -7.11
CA LEU A 24 4.19 0.41 -6.21
C LEU A 24 3.71 0.07 -4.80
N GLU A 25 4.60 0.21 -3.83
CA GLU A 25 4.29 0.10 -2.41
C GLU A 25 4.37 1.47 -1.74
N ILE A 26 3.38 1.76 -0.89
CA ILE A 26 3.28 3.02 -0.15
C ILE A 26 3.11 2.68 1.33
N GLU A 27 4.03 3.13 2.16
CA GLU A 27 3.96 3.02 3.61
C GLU A 27 3.74 4.40 4.22
N ILE A 28 2.78 4.52 5.14
CA ILE A 28 2.48 5.75 5.87
C ILE A 28 2.54 5.46 7.37
N SER A 29 3.52 6.06 8.03
CA SER A 29 3.81 5.88 9.45
C SER A 29 3.94 7.23 10.18
N GLU A 30 4.23 7.19 11.49
CA GLU A 30 4.47 8.41 12.27
C GLU A 30 5.73 9.19 11.81
N ASP A 31 6.71 8.48 11.24
CA ASP A 31 7.97 9.04 10.77
C ASP A 31 7.86 9.68 9.38
N GLY A 32 6.89 9.27 8.56
CA GLY A 32 6.66 9.88 7.26
C GLY A 32 5.88 9.02 6.25
N ILE A 33 6.13 9.31 4.97
CA ILE A 33 5.58 8.56 3.84
C ILE A 33 6.76 8.01 3.05
N GLU A 34 6.82 6.70 2.89
CA GLU A 34 7.82 5.99 2.09
C GLU A 34 7.18 5.40 0.83
N LEU A 35 7.97 5.36 -0.25
CA LEU A 35 7.51 4.93 -1.58
C LEU A 35 8.58 4.02 -2.18
N GLU A 36 8.20 2.77 -2.46
CA GLU A 36 9.07 1.77 -3.10
C GLU A 36 8.47 1.30 -4.42
N PHE A 37 9.35 0.95 -5.36
CA PHE A 37 9.00 0.41 -6.67
C PHE A 37 9.87 -0.81 -6.93
N ASP A 38 9.27 -1.98 -7.19
CA ASP A 38 9.98 -3.22 -7.55
C ASP A 38 10.41 -3.24 -9.03
#